data_AF-A0AAD5I561-F1
#
_entry.id   AF-A0AAD5I561-F1
#
_cell.length_a   1.000
_cell.length_b   1.000
_cell.length_c   1.000
_cell.angle_alpha   90.00
_cell.angle_beta   90.00
_cell.angle_gamma   90.00
#
_symmetry.space_group_name_H-M   'P 1'
#
loop_
_entity.id
_entity.type
_entity.pdbx_description
1 polymer ?
#
loop_
_entity_poly.entity_id
_entity_poly.type
_entity_poly.pdbx_seq_one_letter_code
_entity_poly.pdbx_strand_id
1 'polypeptide(L)'
;MPTSILFPLLFYLFASFYISNGSQLILVNNCQESIWPGILGGAGHPTLKDGGFRLNSGEEVVLDVPEKWSGRIWGRQGCNFDQNGKGSCNTGDCSRQLRCQGTGGVPPATVVEMTLGTSTSPLHFYDPWK
;
A
#
# COMPACT_ATOMS: atom_id res chain seq x y z
N MET A 1 0.37 -47.89 24.50
CA MET A 1 -0.71 -47.22 23.75
C MET A 1 -0.09 -46.01 23.07
N PRO A 2 -0.04 -45.93 21.73
CA PRO A 2 0.58 -44.80 21.07
C PRO A 2 -0.31 -43.57 21.28
N THR A 3 0.18 -42.61 22.05
CA THR A 3 -0.45 -41.29 22.19
C THR A 3 -0.51 -40.65 20.82
N SER A 4 -1.73 -40.48 20.31
CA SER A 4 -2.03 -39.93 19.00
C SER A 4 -1.58 -38.47 18.93
N ILE A 5 -0.35 -38.26 18.46
CA ILE A 5 0.27 -36.94 18.24
C ILE A 5 -0.46 -36.17 17.12
N LEU A 6 -1.34 -36.84 16.37
CA LEU A 6 -2.17 -36.27 15.32
C LEU A 6 -3.21 -35.27 15.85
N PHE A 7 -3.71 -35.47 17.08
CA PHE A 7 -4.76 -34.61 17.67
C PHE A 7 -4.30 -33.17 17.99
N PRO A 8 -3.14 -32.93 18.65
CA PRO A 8 -2.65 -31.57 18.89
C PRO A 8 -2.13 -30.90 17.60
N LEU A 9 -1.67 -31.68 16.62
CA LEU A 9 -1.22 -31.16 15.32
C LEU A 9 -2.39 -30.58 14.49
N LEU A 10 -3.55 -31.25 14.54
CA LEU A 10 -4.76 -30.79 13.86
C LEU A 10 -5.34 -29.51 14.51
N PHE A 11 -5.22 -29.36 15.84
CA PHE A 11 -5.66 -28.17 16.57
C PHE A 11 -4.77 -26.95 16.30
N TYR A 12 -3.45 -27.16 16.11
CA TYR A 12 -2.51 -26.10 15.73
C TYR A 12 -2.75 -25.60 14.30
N LEU A 13 -3.18 -26.47 13.38
CA LEU A 13 -3.52 -26.10 12.00
C LEU A 13 -4.81 -25.26 11.91
N PHE A 14 -5.79 -25.48 12.79
CA PHE A 14 -7.04 -24.72 12.84
C PHE A 14 -6.89 -23.32 13.47
N ALA A 15 -5.89 -23.10 14.32
CA ALA A 15 -5.69 -21.84 15.04
C ALA A 15 -5.08 -20.71 14.18
N SER A 16 -4.74 -20.98 12.92
CA SER A 16 -4.04 -20.04 12.03
C SER A 16 -4.91 -19.38 10.95
N PHE A 17 -6.23 -19.60 10.93
CA PHE A 17 -7.12 -18.84 10.06
C PHE A 17 -7.39 -17.45 10.65
N TYR A 18 -6.45 -16.53 10.45
CA TYR A 18 -6.71 -15.11 10.62
C TYR A 18 -7.61 -14.64 9.47
N ILE A 19 -8.90 -14.50 9.73
CA ILE A 19 -9.79 -13.76 8.83
C ILE A 19 -9.40 -12.28 8.98
N SER A 20 -8.63 -11.78 8.03
CA SER A 20 -8.37 -10.35 7.89
C SER A 20 -9.65 -9.69 7.38
N ASN A 21 -10.41 -9.04 8.27
CA ASN A 21 -11.43 -8.07 7.87
C ASN A 21 -10.70 -6.84 7.31
N GLY A 22 -10.64 -6.73 5.99
CA GLY A 22 -9.91 -5.68 5.29
C GLY A 22 -10.36 -5.58 3.84
N SER A 23 -9.81 -4.61 3.11
CA SER A 23 -9.99 -4.51 1.66
C SER A 23 -8.69 -4.85 0.94
N GLN A 24 -8.78 -5.14 -0.36
CA GLN A 24 -7.61 -5.27 -1.21
C GLN A 24 -7.62 -4.15 -2.25
N LEU A 25 -6.49 -3.47 -2.37
CA LEU A 25 -6.24 -2.50 -3.44
C LEU A 25 -5.25 -3.11 -4.42
N ILE A 26 -5.66 -3.23 -5.68
CA ILE A 26 -4.80 -3.72 -6.76
C ILE A 26 -4.25 -2.51 -7.50
N LEU A 27 -2.93 -2.30 -7.41
CA LEU A 27 -2.22 -1.24 -8.12
C LEU A 27 -1.60 -1.83 -9.36
N VAL A 28 -1.99 -1.33 -10.53
CA VAL A 28 -1.52 -1.81 -11.83
C VAL A 28 -0.78 -0.68 -12.54
N ASN A 29 0.43 -0.96 -13.01
CA ASN A 29 1.16 -0.02 -13.86
C ASN A 29 0.95 -0.37 -15.34
N ASN A 30 0.01 0.33 -15.99
CA ASN A 30 -0.23 0.23 -17.43
C ASN A 30 0.61 1.22 -18.27
N CYS A 31 1.54 1.96 -17.66
CA CYS A 31 2.47 2.83 -18.38
C CYS A 31 3.57 2.00 -19.04
N GLN A 32 4.17 2.51 -20.12
CA GLN A 32 5.29 1.87 -20.83
C GLN A 32 6.65 2.08 -20.12
N GLU A 33 6.62 2.62 -18.90
CA GLU A 33 7.79 2.92 -18.09
C GLU A 33 7.58 2.42 -16.65
N SER A 34 8.66 2.37 -15.89
CA SER A 34 8.54 2.11 -14.45
C SER A 34 7.99 3.34 -13.75
N ILE A 35 7.08 3.11 -12.81
CA ILE A 35 6.60 4.14 -11.89
C ILE A 35 6.99 3.77 -10.46
N TRP A 36 6.93 4.75 -9.58
CA TRP A 36 7.14 4.53 -8.16
C TRP A 36 5.92 5.02 -7.41
N PRO A 37 4.93 4.16 -7.12
CA PRO A 37 3.78 4.58 -6.33
C PRO A 37 4.26 5.17 -4.99
N GLY A 38 3.66 6.29 -4.61
CA GLY A 38 3.72 6.84 -3.26
C GLY A 38 2.44 6.50 -2.52
N ILE A 39 2.56 6.12 -1.24
CA ILE A 39 1.44 5.79 -0.37
C ILE A 39 1.57 6.59 0.91
N LEU A 40 0.48 7.17 1.37
CA LEU A 40 0.40 7.79 2.68
C LEU A 40 -0.91 7.41 3.37
N GLY A 41 -0.80 6.81 4.56
CA GLY A 41 -1.96 6.61 5.43
C GLY A 41 -2.45 7.94 6.01
N GLY A 42 -3.77 8.10 6.11
CA GLY A 42 -4.40 9.21 6.83
C GLY A 42 -4.14 9.15 8.34
N ALA A 43 -4.62 10.14 9.07
CA ALA A 43 -4.44 10.20 10.53
C ALA A 43 -4.93 8.92 11.22
N GLY A 44 -4.06 8.28 11.99
CA GLY A 44 -4.38 7.02 12.69
C GLY A 44 -4.31 5.75 11.83
N HIS A 45 -3.99 5.87 10.54
CA HIS A 45 -3.85 4.73 9.62
C HIS A 45 -2.39 4.46 9.24
N PRO A 46 -1.99 3.19 9.08
CA PRO A 46 -0.63 2.85 8.69
C PRO A 46 -0.35 3.28 7.25
N THR A 47 0.89 3.71 7.02
CA THR A 47 1.43 3.87 5.67
C THR A 47 1.95 2.52 5.18
N LEU A 48 1.33 1.97 4.14
CA LEU A 48 1.64 0.66 3.60
C LEU A 48 2.94 0.70 2.77
N LYS A 49 3.64 -0.45 2.68
CA LYS A 49 4.87 -0.61 1.88
C LYS A 49 5.92 0.48 2.15
N ASP A 50 6.03 0.93 3.40
CA ASP A 50 6.89 2.05 3.84
C ASP A 50 6.69 3.36 3.06
N GLY A 51 5.54 3.49 2.39
CA GLY A 51 5.13 4.65 1.63
C GLY A 51 5.62 4.69 0.19
N GLY A 52 6.36 3.69 -0.28
CA GLY A 52 6.72 3.66 -1.69
C GLY A 52 7.62 2.51 -2.12
N PHE A 53 7.45 2.12 -3.38
CA PHE A 53 8.18 1.03 -4.02
C PHE A 53 8.25 1.28 -5.54
N ARG A 54 9.04 0.46 -6.25
CA ARG A 54 9.12 0.48 -7.71
C ARG A 54 8.11 -0.51 -8.29
N LEU A 55 7.38 -0.11 -9.33
CA LEU A 55 6.44 -0.95 -10.07
C LEU A 55 6.79 -0.91 -11.57
N ASN A 56 7.17 -2.05 -12.14
CA ASN A 56 7.57 -2.13 -13.56
C ASN A 56 6.38 -1.94 -14.50
N SER A 57 6.66 -1.66 -15.77
CA SER A 57 5.64 -1.63 -16.82
C SER A 57 4.91 -2.98 -16.89
N GLY A 58 3.58 -2.97 -16.86
CA GLY A 58 2.73 -4.15 -16.89
C GLY A 58 2.68 -4.94 -15.57
N GLU A 59 3.34 -4.48 -14.51
CA GLU A 59 3.32 -5.13 -13.21
C GLU A 59 2.12 -4.66 -12.38
N GLU A 60 1.62 -5.58 -11.55
CA GLU A 60 0.62 -5.28 -10.54
C GLU A 60 1.09 -5.70 -9.14
N VAL A 61 0.53 -5.03 -8.13
CA VAL A 61 0.71 -5.42 -6.74
C VAL A 61 -0.62 -5.35 -6.00
N VAL A 62 -0.87 -6.36 -5.18
CA VAL A 62 -2.00 -6.38 -4.25
C VAL A 62 -1.53 -5.79 -2.92
N LEU A 63 -2.27 -4.79 -2.43
CA LEU A 63 -2.12 -4.20 -1.11
C LEU A 63 -3.28 -4.63 -0.24
N ASP A 64 -2.99 -5.42 0.79
CA ASP A 64 -3.94 -5.68 1.87
C ASP A 64 -4.03 -4.43 2.75
N VAL A 65 -5.21 -3.83 2.81
CA VAL A 65 -5.44 -2.61 3.58
C VAL A 65 -6.29 -2.93 4.81
N PRO A 66 -5.95 -2.40 6.00
CA PRO A 66 -6.73 -2.60 7.21
C PRO A 66 -8.20 -2.17 7.03
N GLU A 67 -9.08 -2.72 7.85
CA GLU A 67 -10.46 -2.25 7.93
C GLU A 67 -10.50 -0.73 8.16
N LYS A 68 -11.43 -0.04 7.48
CA LYS A 68 -11.63 1.42 7.63
C LYS A 68 -10.41 2.25 7.24
N TRP A 69 -9.47 1.70 6.47
CA TRP A 69 -8.28 2.43 6.07
C TRP A 69 -8.64 3.68 5.27
N SER A 70 -8.03 4.80 5.66
CA SER A 70 -8.06 6.05 4.93
C SER A 70 -6.64 6.45 4.55
N GLY A 71 -6.47 7.00 3.36
CA GLY A 71 -5.17 7.44 2.88
C GLY A 71 -5.18 7.87 1.42
N ARG A 72 -3.98 8.08 0.89
CA ARG A 72 -3.76 8.57 -0.47
C ARG A 72 -2.68 7.78 -1.19
N ILE A 73 -2.85 7.62 -2.49
CA ILE A 73 -1.89 6.99 -3.40
C ILE A 73 -1.65 7.93 -4.58
N TRP A 74 -0.40 8.06 -5.02
CA TRP A 74 -0.05 8.89 -6.17
C TRP A 74 1.06 8.23 -7.00
N GLY A 75 1.17 8.64 -8.27
CA GLY A 75 2.25 8.21 -9.16
C GLY A 75 3.49 9.08 -9.01
N ARG A 76 4.68 8.47 -9.07
CA ARG A 76 5.97 9.16 -9.25
C ARG A 76 6.65 8.66 -10.52
N GLN A 77 7.18 9.58 -11.32
CA GLN A 77 7.80 9.27 -12.62
C GLN A 77 9.22 9.83 -12.70
N GLY A 78 10.03 9.22 -13.57
CA GLY A 78 11.42 9.65 -13.80
C GLY A 78 12.31 9.54 -12.57
N CYS A 79 12.06 8.57 -11.69
CA CYS A 79 12.83 8.44 -10.46
C CYS A 79 14.18 7.77 -10.67
N ASN A 80 15.18 8.24 -9.95
CA ASN A 80 16.48 7.59 -9.84
C ASN A 80 16.89 7.54 -8.37
N PHE A 81 17.09 6.33 -7.84
CA PHE A 81 17.47 6.09 -6.44
C PHE A 81 18.75 5.28 -6.37
N ASP A 82 19.61 5.60 -5.40
CA ASP A 82 20.79 4.81 -5.06
C ASP A 82 20.43 3.53 -4.28
N GLN A 83 21.44 2.75 -3.91
CA GLN A 83 21.26 1.51 -3.14
C GLN A 83 20.68 1.74 -1.73
N ASN A 84 20.76 2.96 -1.21
CA ASN A 84 20.17 3.35 0.07
C ASN A 84 18.74 3.90 -0.08
N GLY A 85 18.19 3.91 -1.30
CA GLY A 85 16.87 4.45 -1.59
C GLY A 85 16.81 5.98 -1.58
N LYS A 86 17.95 6.67 -1.68
CA LYS A 86 18.02 8.15 -1.77
C LYS A 86 18.15 8.58 -3.23
N GLY A 87 17.46 9.65 -3.61
CA GLY A 87 17.34 10.00 -5.02
C GLY A 87 16.43 11.18 -5.28
N SER A 88 15.74 11.16 -6.42
CA SER A 88 14.68 12.11 -6.73
C SER A 88 13.80 11.59 -7.87
N CYS A 89 12.55 12.05 -7.91
CA CYS A 89 11.62 11.89 -9.01
C CYS A 89 11.35 13.22 -9.72
N ASN A 90 10.97 13.18 -10.99
CA ASN A 90 10.60 14.37 -11.76
C ASN A 90 9.22 14.90 -11.34
N THR A 91 8.30 14.00 -11.01
CA THR A 91 6.94 14.32 -10.54
C THR A 91 6.61 13.50 -9.29
N GLY A 92 5.79 14.07 -8.40
CA GLY A 92 5.32 13.39 -7.19
C GLY A 92 6.40 13.01 -6.17
N ASP A 93 7.61 13.58 -6.23
CA ASP A 93 8.70 13.25 -5.31
C ASP A 93 8.27 13.41 -3.84
N CYS A 94 8.76 12.52 -2.97
CA CYS A 94 8.47 12.56 -1.54
C CYS A 94 9.79 12.55 -0.75
N SER A 95 10.29 13.76 -0.45
CA SER A 95 11.51 13.95 0.35
C SER A 95 12.74 13.23 -0.21
N ARG A 96 12.87 13.08 -1.53
CA ARG A 96 14.05 12.49 -2.18
C ARG A 96 14.33 11.05 -1.74
N GLN A 97 13.29 10.31 -1.36
CA GLN A 97 13.37 8.95 -0.85
C GLN A 97 12.46 7.99 -1.64
N LEU A 98 12.94 6.76 -1.82
CA LEU A 98 12.14 5.67 -2.40
C LEU A 98 10.92 5.38 -1.53
N ARG A 99 11.15 5.29 -0.22
CA ARG A 99 10.14 5.08 0.82
C ARG A 99 9.76 6.44 1.39
N CYS A 100 8.51 6.88 1.21
CA CYS A 100 8.10 8.25 1.56
C CYS A 100 8.06 8.53 3.07
N GLN A 101 8.09 7.50 3.92
CA GLN A 101 8.16 7.64 5.39
C GLN A 101 7.14 8.62 5.98
N GLY A 102 5.91 8.64 5.46
CA GLY A 102 4.86 9.56 5.93
C GLY A 102 4.84 10.93 5.23
N THR A 103 5.72 11.18 4.26
CA THR A 103 5.71 12.44 3.49
C THR A 103 4.81 12.32 2.26
N GLY A 104 4.05 13.38 1.97
CA GLY A 104 3.28 13.49 0.73
C GLY A 104 4.14 13.78 -0.49
N GLY A 105 3.60 13.46 -1.67
CA GLY A 105 4.20 13.86 -2.95
C GLY A 105 4.14 15.37 -3.15
N VAL A 106 5.20 15.94 -3.72
CA VAL A 106 5.27 17.35 -4.13
C VAL A 106 4.53 17.52 -5.47
N PRO A 107 3.60 18.49 -5.60
CA PRO A 107 2.92 18.77 -6.87
C PRO A 107 3.87 19.17 -8.01
N PRO A 108 3.54 18.86 -9.28
CA PRO A 108 2.31 18.18 -9.71
C PRO A 108 2.34 16.66 -9.43
N ALA A 109 1.21 16.14 -8.96
CA ALA A 109 1.00 14.72 -8.72
C ALA A 109 -0.50 14.42 -8.81
N THR A 110 -0.90 13.47 -9.66
CA THR A 110 -2.26 12.92 -9.63
C THR A 110 -2.37 12.02 -8.40
N VAL A 111 -3.34 12.33 -7.55
CA VAL A 111 -3.56 11.64 -6.27
C VAL A 111 -4.93 10.99 -6.30
N VAL A 112 -5.05 9.76 -5.82
CA VAL A 112 -6.33 9.20 -5.41
C VAL A 112 -6.38 9.18 -3.90
N GLU A 113 -7.41 9.79 -3.33
CA GLU A 113 -7.72 9.72 -1.91
C GLU A 113 -8.84 8.72 -1.68
N MET A 114 -8.74 7.94 -0.61
CA MET A 114 -9.64 6.83 -0.33
C MET A 114 -9.96 6.80 1.17
N THR A 115 -11.21 6.49 1.50
CA THR A 115 -11.67 6.15 2.84
C THR A 115 -12.58 4.94 2.74
N LEU A 116 -12.09 3.78 3.18
CA LEU A 116 -12.74 2.48 2.98
C LEU A 116 -13.58 2.11 4.20
N GLY A 117 -14.64 2.90 4.43
CA GLY A 117 -15.46 2.81 5.62
C GLY A 117 -14.91 3.60 6.80
N THR A 118 -15.75 3.82 7.80
CA THR A 118 -15.43 4.54 9.05
C THR A 118 -16.05 3.81 10.24
N SER A 119 -15.82 4.28 11.47
CA SER A 119 -16.48 3.74 12.67
C SER A 119 -18.00 3.95 12.67
N THR A 120 -18.50 4.94 11.92
CA THR A 120 -19.92 5.34 11.91
C THR A 120 -20.66 5.00 10.62
N SER A 121 -19.95 4.61 9.55
CA SER A 121 -20.54 4.28 8.25
C SER A 121 -19.71 3.22 7.51
N PRO A 122 -20.34 2.19 6.92
CA PRO A 122 -19.65 1.19 6.08
C PRO A 122 -19.38 1.69 4.66
N LEU A 123 -19.81 2.90 4.30
CA LEU A 123 -19.65 3.42 2.94
C LEU A 123 -18.19 3.76 2.64
N HIS A 124 -17.76 3.42 1.42
CA HIS A 124 -16.44 3.76 0.90
C HIS A 124 -16.51 5.04 0.06
N PHE A 125 -15.51 5.92 0.22
CA PHE A 125 -15.37 7.16 -0.54
C PHE A 125 -14.01 7.17 -1.25
N TYR A 126 -13.98 7.60 -2.50
CA TYR A 126 -12.75 7.76 -3.28
C TYR A 126 -12.86 8.95 -4.23
N ASP A 127 -11.78 9.72 -4.35
CA ASP A 127 -11.73 10.90 -5.23
C ASP A 127 -10.36 11.02 -5.92
N PRO A 128 -10.32 11.08 -7.27
CA PRO A 128 -9.10 11.39 -8.00
C PRO A 128 -8.89 12.91 -8.13
N TRP A 129 -7.82 13.42 -7.50
CA TRP A 129 -7.33 14.78 -7.70
C TRP A 129 -6.45 14.86 -8.95
N LYS A 130 -6.81 15.76 -9.86
CA LYS A 130 -6.06 16.02 -11.10
C LYS A 130 -5.05 17.14 -10.94
#